data_AF-A0A7Z9G105-F1
#
_entry.id   AF-A0A7Z9G105-F1
#
_cell.length_a   1.000
_cell.length_b   1.000
_cell.length_c   1.000
_cell.angle_alpha   90.00
_cell.angle_beta   90.00
_cell.angle_gamma   90.00
#
_symmetry.space_group_name_H-M   'P 1'
#
loop_
_entity.id
_entity.type
_entity.pdbx_description
1 polymer ?
#
loop_
_entity_poly.entity_id
_entity_poly.type
_entity_poly.pdbx_seq_one_letter_code
_entity_poly.pdbx_strand_id
1 'polypeptide(L)'
;MRVPDYYFLSGSNECGMGYREVNWSLPRIQQQIHTRQNIFDGTWEKTPSMGWMFVPLTQYHGGGDAATIEPLNQHLDHYEIMLAANLLFGVQAVYRGIRLYDGEKTKEMVSRMVALYKKYRHILESDLIHLRRANGRTIDYMLHSNPKLPEKGFLSVFNPTPKSITEVIELPLYYTGLTDTAEISQRDNLSTTYRLDRDYCVELPVTVPATSYTWFVVR
;
A
#
# COMPACT_ATOMS: atom_id res chain seq x y z
N MET A 1 -23.29 -1.67 4.47
CA MET A 1 -23.02 -2.08 5.86
C MET A 1 -21.73 -2.90 5.87
N ARG A 2 -20.85 -2.75 6.87
CA ARG A 2 -19.68 -3.63 7.05
C ARG A 2 -20.13 -5.01 7.47
N VAL A 3 -19.74 -6.03 6.73
CA VAL A 3 -20.09 -7.43 7.03
C VAL A 3 -18.82 -8.27 7.10
N PRO A 4 -18.83 -9.39 7.83
CA PRO A 4 -17.64 -10.25 7.96
C PRO A 4 -17.28 -10.95 6.64
N ASP A 5 -18.27 -11.32 5.81
CA ASP A 5 -18.08 -12.21 4.65
C ASP A 5 -18.61 -11.64 3.32
N TYR A 6 -18.46 -12.42 2.24
CA TYR A 6 -18.74 -12.04 0.86
C TYR A 6 -20.25 -11.92 0.52
N TYR A 7 -20.94 -10.96 1.14
CA TYR A 7 -22.37 -10.69 0.91
C TYR A 7 -22.62 -9.54 -0.08
N PHE A 8 -21.72 -9.33 -1.04
CA PHE A 8 -21.82 -8.19 -1.99
C PHE A 8 -23.08 -8.23 -2.85
N LEU A 9 -23.60 -9.41 -3.15
CA LEU A 9 -24.87 -9.59 -3.89
C LEU A 9 -26.12 -9.46 -2.99
N SER A 10 -25.94 -9.23 -1.70
CA SER A 10 -27.02 -9.09 -0.70
C SER A 10 -27.03 -7.70 -0.06
N GLY A 11 -26.49 -6.69 -0.75
CA GLY A 11 -26.51 -5.29 -0.30
C GLY A 11 -25.37 -4.90 0.65
N SER A 12 -24.40 -5.79 0.88
CA SER A 12 -23.13 -5.38 1.47
C SER A 12 -22.25 -4.70 0.43
N ASN A 13 -21.43 -3.76 0.88
CA ASN A 13 -20.54 -2.97 0.04
C ASN A 13 -19.08 -3.05 0.50
N GLU A 14 -18.79 -3.62 1.68
CA GLU A 14 -17.43 -3.81 2.17
C GLU A 14 -17.33 -5.01 3.12
N CYS A 15 -16.24 -5.78 3.04
CA CYS A 15 -15.91 -6.86 3.99
C CYS A 15 -14.45 -6.80 4.45
N GLY A 16 -14.11 -7.53 5.51
CA GLY A 16 -12.77 -7.47 6.09
C GLY A 16 -11.69 -7.98 5.14
N MET A 17 -10.49 -7.40 5.21
CA MET A 17 -9.33 -7.87 4.43
C MET A 17 -8.68 -9.15 5.01
N GLY A 18 -9.42 -9.95 5.78
CA GLY A 18 -8.93 -11.20 6.37
C GLY A 18 -7.97 -11.05 7.55
N TYR A 19 -7.80 -9.84 8.10
CA TYR A 19 -6.95 -9.62 9.27
C TYR A 19 -7.56 -10.25 10.54
N ARG A 20 -6.71 -10.73 11.44
CA ARG A 20 -7.10 -11.08 12.81
C ARG A 20 -6.80 -9.92 13.73
N GLU A 21 -7.78 -9.48 14.50
CA GLU A 21 -7.65 -8.32 15.40
C GLU A 21 -6.53 -8.47 16.43
N VAL A 22 -6.24 -9.69 16.88
CA VAL A 22 -5.11 -9.96 17.79
C VAL A 22 -3.73 -9.67 17.16
N ASN A 23 -3.64 -9.59 15.82
CA ASN A 23 -2.38 -9.21 15.15
C ASN A 23 -1.96 -7.77 15.50
N TRP A 24 -2.87 -6.93 15.98
CA TRP A 24 -2.56 -5.59 16.47
C TRP A 24 -1.85 -5.60 17.83
N SER A 25 -1.73 -6.75 18.48
CA SER A 25 -0.87 -6.92 19.67
C SER A 25 0.58 -7.28 19.30
N LEU A 26 0.88 -7.51 18.02
CA LEU A 26 2.25 -7.77 17.58
C LEU A 26 3.10 -6.50 17.63
N PRO A 27 4.44 -6.60 17.72
CA PRO A 27 5.32 -5.45 17.59
C PRO A 27 5.06 -4.65 16.30
N ARG A 28 5.20 -3.32 16.36
CA ARG A 28 4.96 -2.38 15.25
C ARG A 28 5.46 -2.84 13.88
N ILE A 29 6.69 -3.35 13.77
CA ILE A 29 7.25 -3.81 12.49
C ILE A 29 6.49 -5.01 11.91
N GLN A 30 6.02 -5.92 12.77
CA GLN A 30 5.23 -7.07 12.34
C GLN A 30 3.84 -6.64 11.89
N GLN A 31 3.23 -5.64 12.55
CA GLN A 31 1.95 -5.08 12.11
C GLN A 31 2.03 -4.53 10.68
N GLN A 32 3.11 -3.84 10.32
CA GLN A 32 3.32 -3.33 8.95
C GLN A 32 3.40 -4.46 7.93
N ILE A 33 4.15 -5.52 8.23
CA ILE A 33 4.31 -6.68 7.35
C ILE A 33 2.97 -7.41 7.20
N HIS A 34 2.29 -7.71 8.32
CA HIS A 34 1.00 -8.39 8.31
C HIS A 34 -0.08 -7.58 7.60
N THR A 35 -0.07 -6.25 7.72
CA THR A 35 -0.99 -5.38 6.98
C THR A 35 -0.87 -5.61 5.48
N ARG A 36 0.35 -5.58 4.94
CA ARG A 36 0.58 -5.81 3.51
C ARG A 36 0.29 -7.25 3.08
N GLN A 37 0.53 -8.23 3.95
CA GLN A 37 0.13 -9.62 3.71
C GLN A 37 -1.38 -9.77 3.62
N ASN A 38 -2.14 -9.19 4.56
CA ASN A 38 -3.60 -9.23 4.55
C ASN A 38 -4.15 -8.55 3.30
N ILE A 39 -3.59 -7.39 2.91
CA ILE A 39 -3.98 -6.70 1.69
C ILE A 39 -3.70 -7.58 0.46
N PHE A 40 -2.49 -8.14 0.34
CA PHE A 40 -2.13 -9.03 -0.76
C PHE A 40 -3.10 -10.22 -0.86
N ASP A 41 -3.32 -10.93 0.24
CA ASP A 41 -4.16 -12.13 0.25
C ASP A 41 -5.64 -11.79 0.06
N GLY A 42 -6.10 -10.74 0.74
CA GLY A 42 -7.48 -10.32 0.77
C GLY A 42 -7.99 -9.75 -0.55
N THR A 43 -7.10 -9.24 -1.41
CA THR A 43 -7.45 -8.64 -2.71
C THR A 43 -7.43 -9.61 -3.89
N TRP A 44 -7.19 -10.91 -3.66
CA TRP A 44 -7.37 -11.93 -4.70
C TRP A 44 -8.84 -12.17 -5.05
N GLU A 45 -9.73 -12.06 -4.05
CA GLU A 45 -11.14 -12.39 -4.20
C GLU A 45 -12.03 -11.16 -4.32
N LYS A 46 -11.50 -9.95 -4.08
CA LYS A 46 -12.24 -8.69 -4.10
C LYS A 46 -11.35 -7.54 -4.54
N THR A 47 -11.93 -6.52 -5.15
CA THR A 47 -11.16 -5.30 -5.46
C THR A 47 -10.72 -4.60 -4.17
N PRO A 48 -9.63 -3.83 -4.20
CA PRO A 48 -9.16 -3.12 -3.00
C PRO A 48 -10.22 -2.26 -2.31
N SER A 49 -11.09 -1.61 -3.09
CA SER A 49 -12.17 -0.74 -2.61
C SER A 49 -13.32 -1.47 -1.92
N MET A 50 -13.45 -2.79 -2.13
CA MET A 50 -14.44 -3.64 -1.45
C MET A 50 -13.93 -4.18 -0.10
N GLY A 51 -12.65 -4.02 0.19
CA GLY A 51 -12.05 -4.48 1.43
C GLY A 51 -11.79 -3.33 2.40
N TRP A 52 -11.93 -3.60 3.70
CA TRP A 52 -11.51 -2.66 4.74
C TRP A 52 -10.52 -3.28 5.72
N MET A 53 -9.62 -2.43 6.22
CA MET A 53 -8.66 -2.74 7.26
C MET A 53 -9.00 -1.98 8.55
N PHE A 54 -8.66 -2.55 9.69
CA PHE A 54 -8.70 -1.85 10.98
C PHE A 54 -7.30 -1.38 11.33
N VAL A 55 -7.12 -0.17 11.83
CA VAL A 55 -5.81 0.33 12.28
C VAL A 55 -6.00 1.00 13.65
N PRO A 56 -5.65 0.33 14.75
CA PRO A 56 -5.72 0.94 16.07
C PRO A 56 -4.56 1.91 16.27
N LEU A 57 -4.88 3.14 16.66
CA LEU A 57 -3.90 4.18 17.00
C LEU A 57 -3.49 4.08 18.49
N THR A 58 -4.46 3.80 19.36
CA THR A 58 -4.24 3.54 20.80
C THR A 58 -3.99 2.05 21.05
N GLN A 59 -3.55 1.70 22.26
CA GLN A 59 -3.39 0.30 22.63
C GLN A 59 -4.68 -0.49 22.35
N TYR A 60 -4.52 -1.61 21.65
CA TYR A 60 -5.60 -2.52 21.31
C TYR A 60 -5.26 -3.92 21.79
N HIS A 61 -6.18 -4.53 22.53
CA HIS A 61 -5.93 -5.76 23.28
C HIS A 61 -4.70 -5.65 24.20
N GLY A 62 -3.80 -6.65 24.18
CA GLY A 62 -2.73 -6.84 25.17
C GLY A 62 -1.31 -6.54 24.69
N GLY A 63 -1.12 -5.90 23.53
CA GLY A 63 0.22 -5.72 22.93
C GLY A 63 1.16 -4.73 23.63
N GLY A 64 0.64 -3.88 24.52
CA GLY A 64 1.42 -2.89 25.26
C GLY A 64 2.21 -1.90 24.40
N ASP A 65 3.27 -1.35 24.96
CA ASP A 65 4.05 -0.25 24.36
C ASP A 65 4.75 -0.62 23.07
N ALA A 66 5.10 -1.89 22.85
CA ALA A 66 5.77 -2.35 21.62
C ALA A 66 4.83 -2.42 20.40
N ALA A 67 3.52 -2.49 20.65
CA ALA A 67 2.47 -2.59 19.65
C ALA A 67 1.70 -1.27 19.45
N THR A 68 1.66 -0.42 20.47
CA THR A 68 0.87 0.81 20.44
C THR A 68 1.51 1.88 19.55
N ILE A 69 0.71 2.64 18.79
CA ILE A 69 1.21 3.74 17.94
C ILE A 69 1.24 5.05 18.72
N GLU A 70 0.27 5.32 19.58
CA GLU A 70 0.31 6.50 20.44
C GLU A 70 1.50 6.43 21.43
N PRO A 71 2.19 7.56 21.68
CA PRO A 71 1.99 8.88 21.08
C PRO A 71 2.39 8.94 19.60
N LEU A 72 1.48 9.42 18.74
CA LEU A 72 1.64 9.35 17.28
C LEU A 72 2.88 10.11 16.80
N ASN A 73 3.21 11.24 17.43
CA ASN A 73 4.38 12.04 17.08
C ASN A 73 5.71 11.34 17.39
N GLN A 74 5.72 10.34 18.29
CA GLN A 74 6.91 9.55 18.63
C GLN A 74 7.07 8.36 17.69
N HIS A 75 6.02 7.93 17.01
CA HIS A 75 5.98 6.73 16.16
C HIS A 75 5.48 7.08 14.75
N LEU A 76 5.86 8.26 14.28
CA LEU A 76 5.39 8.86 13.04
C LEU A 76 5.74 8.02 11.81
N ASP A 77 6.94 7.43 11.82
CA ASP A 77 7.44 6.49 10.81
C ASP A 77 6.53 5.27 10.68
N HIS A 78 6.14 4.68 11.82
CA HIS A 78 5.25 3.55 11.83
C HIS A 78 3.86 3.94 11.31
N TYR A 79 3.32 5.07 11.78
CA TYR A 79 2.02 5.55 11.35
C TYR A 79 1.98 5.88 9.85
N GLU A 80 3.04 6.51 9.32
CA GLU A 80 3.18 6.82 7.89
C GLU A 80 3.20 5.54 7.03
N ILE A 81 3.96 4.52 7.43
CA ILE A 81 3.99 3.22 6.72
C ILE A 81 2.63 2.53 6.75
N MET A 82 1.91 2.60 7.88
CA MET A 82 0.56 2.04 7.98
C MET A 82 -0.43 2.76 7.05
N LEU A 83 -0.37 4.10 6.98
CA LEU A 83 -1.14 4.89 6.02
C LEU A 83 -0.76 4.53 4.58
N ALA A 84 0.54 4.45 4.27
CA ALA A 84 1.03 4.14 2.94
C ALA A 84 0.59 2.75 2.48
N ALA A 85 0.71 1.73 3.34
CA ALA A 85 0.31 0.36 3.03
C ALA A 85 -1.18 0.27 2.67
N ASN A 86 -2.05 0.99 3.39
CA ASN A 86 -3.48 0.98 3.08
C ASN A 86 -3.79 1.82 1.83
N LEU A 87 -3.37 3.08 1.81
CA LEU A 87 -3.75 4.03 0.76
C LEU A 87 -3.12 3.69 -0.60
N LEU A 88 -1.85 3.29 -0.64
CA LEU A 88 -1.14 3.01 -1.90
C LEU A 88 -1.47 1.65 -2.50
N PHE A 89 -2.29 0.86 -1.82
CA PHE A 89 -2.89 -0.35 -2.36
C PHE A 89 -4.41 -0.22 -2.53
N GLY A 90 -4.97 0.99 -2.42
CA GLY A 90 -6.39 1.24 -2.66
C GLY A 90 -7.33 0.78 -1.53
N VAL A 91 -6.80 0.42 -0.37
CA VAL A 91 -7.56 -0.15 0.74
C VAL A 91 -7.99 0.94 1.71
N GLN A 92 -9.28 0.91 2.06
CA GLN A 92 -9.83 1.83 3.04
C GLN A 92 -9.62 1.29 4.45
N ALA A 93 -9.07 2.12 5.33
CA ALA A 93 -8.80 1.74 6.70
C ALA A 93 -9.67 2.52 7.70
N VAL A 94 -10.07 1.83 8.77
CA VAL A 94 -10.72 2.39 9.94
C VAL A 94 -9.65 2.68 10.96
N TYR A 95 -9.26 3.95 11.05
CA TYR A 95 -8.32 4.43 12.06
C TYR A 95 -9.06 4.63 13.38
N ARG A 96 -8.78 3.78 14.38
CA ARG A 96 -9.44 3.82 15.69
C ARG A 96 -8.53 4.44 16.74
N GLY A 97 -8.95 5.57 17.28
CA GLY A 97 -8.27 6.25 18.39
C GLY A 97 -9.09 7.45 18.86
N ILE A 98 -8.54 8.21 19.80
CA ILE A 98 -9.17 9.43 20.32
C ILE A 98 -8.95 10.65 19.41
N ARG A 99 -8.00 10.56 18.47
CA ARG A 99 -7.60 11.62 17.54
C ARG A 99 -6.84 11.03 16.35
N LEU A 100 -6.79 11.76 15.24
CA LEU A 100 -5.99 11.42 14.05
C LEU A 100 -4.59 12.05 14.08
N TYR A 101 -4.39 13.07 14.91
CA TYR A 101 -3.13 13.78 15.07
C TYR A 101 -3.03 14.30 16.50
N ASP A 102 -1.81 14.21 17.06
CA ASP A 102 -1.45 14.66 18.41
C ASP A 102 -0.50 15.88 18.39
N GLY A 103 -0.21 16.40 17.21
CA GLY A 103 0.62 17.58 16.97
C GLY A 103 0.75 17.90 15.49
N GLU A 104 1.43 19.02 15.17
CA GLU A 104 1.51 19.52 13.79
C GLU A 104 2.25 18.56 12.85
N LYS A 105 3.36 17.96 13.31
CA LYS A 105 4.12 16.96 12.52
C LYS A 105 3.23 15.78 12.07
N THR A 106 2.38 15.30 12.97
CA THR A 106 1.45 14.19 12.69
C THR A 106 0.39 14.63 11.68
N LYS A 107 -0.18 15.83 11.86
CA LYS A 107 -1.18 16.39 10.95
C LYS A 107 -0.62 16.63 9.56
N GLU A 108 0.61 17.17 9.45
CA GLU A 108 1.31 17.36 8.19
C GLU A 108 1.51 16.03 7.47
N MET A 109 2.02 15.00 8.16
CA MET A 109 2.20 13.66 7.59
C MET A 109 0.89 13.08 7.08
N VAL A 110 -0.15 13.05 7.91
CA VAL A 110 -1.49 12.55 7.51
C VAL A 110 -2.01 13.31 6.30
N SER A 111 -1.87 14.63 6.29
CA SER A 111 -2.31 15.48 5.19
C SER A 111 -1.57 15.19 3.88
N ARG A 112 -0.24 14.97 3.95
CA ARG A 112 0.56 14.55 2.79
C ARG A 112 0.10 13.20 2.25
N MET A 113 -0.15 12.22 3.12
CA MET A 113 -0.61 10.88 2.71
C MET A 113 -1.99 10.92 2.06
N VAL A 114 -2.92 11.70 2.63
CA VAL A 114 -4.25 11.90 2.04
C VAL A 114 -4.17 12.65 0.71
N ALA A 115 -3.31 13.66 0.59
CA ALA A 115 -3.09 14.38 -0.67
C ALA A 115 -2.52 13.46 -1.75
N LEU A 116 -1.56 12.60 -1.39
CA LEU A 116 -0.99 11.60 -2.29
C LEU A 116 -2.06 10.62 -2.80
N TYR A 117 -2.90 10.06 -1.92
CA TYR A 117 -4.02 9.21 -2.32
C TYR A 117 -4.96 9.95 -3.26
N LYS A 118 -5.36 11.19 -2.93
CA LYS A 118 -6.28 11.98 -3.75
C LYS A 118 -5.72 12.25 -5.15
N LYS A 119 -4.42 12.53 -5.25
CA LYS A 119 -3.74 12.77 -6.53
C LYS A 119 -3.84 11.57 -7.48
N TYR A 120 -3.67 10.34 -6.95
CA TYR A 120 -3.66 9.11 -7.75
C TYR A 120 -4.90 8.24 -7.55
N ARG A 121 -6.00 8.80 -7.04
CA ARG A 121 -7.18 8.05 -6.61
C ARG A 121 -7.71 7.13 -7.71
N HIS A 122 -7.80 7.62 -8.94
CA HIS A 122 -8.37 6.85 -10.05
C HIS A 122 -7.61 5.54 -10.32
N ILE A 123 -6.28 5.58 -10.30
CA ILE A 123 -5.46 4.37 -10.50
C ILE A 123 -5.41 3.53 -9.22
N LEU A 124 -5.36 4.13 -8.03
CA LEU A 124 -5.34 3.41 -6.75
C LEU A 124 -6.67 2.68 -6.44
N GLU A 125 -7.79 3.12 -7.02
CA GLU A 125 -9.08 2.42 -6.92
C GLU A 125 -9.31 1.41 -8.07
N SER A 126 -8.31 1.19 -8.93
CA SER A 126 -8.35 0.20 -10.02
C SER A 126 -7.84 -1.18 -9.59
N ASP A 127 -7.98 -2.15 -10.49
CA ASP A 127 -7.51 -3.52 -10.28
C ASP A 127 -6.01 -3.58 -10.01
N LEU A 128 -5.63 -4.60 -9.24
CA LEU A 128 -4.29 -4.77 -8.69
C LEU A 128 -3.70 -6.10 -9.18
N ILE A 129 -2.43 -6.06 -9.55
CA ILE A 129 -1.62 -7.20 -9.95
C ILE A 129 -0.69 -7.54 -8.78
N HIS A 130 -0.86 -8.75 -8.27
CA HIS A 130 -0.06 -9.30 -7.19
C HIS A 130 1.30 -9.77 -7.70
N LEU A 131 2.37 -9.07 -7.30
CA LEU A 131 3.72 -9.37 -7.77
C LEU A 131 4.57 -10.06 -6.69
N ARG A 132 4.82 -9.39 -5.56
CA ARG A 132 5.64 -9.97 -4.48
C ARG A 132 5.02 -9.70 -3.12
N ARG A 133 4.55 -10.77 -2.47
CA ARG A 133 3.96 -10.74 -1.13
C ARG A 133 5.00 -10.41 -0.05
N ALA A 134 4.60 -9.63 0.96
CA ALA A 134 5.47 -9.25 2.06
C ALA A 134 5.97 -10.46 2.88
N ASN A 135 7.29 -10.53 3.11
CA ASN A 135 7.96 -11.59 3.85
C ASN A 135 8.89 -11.09 4.97
N GLY A 136 9.07 -9.77 5.10
CA GLY A 136 9.94 -9.14 6.10
C GLY A 136 11.45 -9.18 5.81
N ARG A 137 11.87 -9.74 4.66
CA ARG A 137 13.29 -9.99 4.32
C ARG A 137 13.74 -9.30 3.03
N THR A 138 12.83 -9.13 2.08
CA THR A 138 13.07 -8.47 0.79
C THR A 138 12.10 -7.31 0.62
N ILE A 139 12.25 -6.54 -0.45
CA ILE A 139 11.16 -5.66 -0.85
C ILE A 139 9.90 -6.47 -1.18
N ASP A 140 8.75 -5.81 -1.06
CA ASP A 140 7.44 -6.32 -1.42
C ASP A 140 6.68 -5.26 -2.21
N TYR A 141 5.88 -5.69 -3.20
CA TYR A 141 5.26 -4.76 -4.14
C TYR A 141 4.06 -5.35 -4.89
N MET A 142 3.16 -4.45 -5.29
CA MET A 142 1.99 -4.73 -6.12
C MET A 142 1.76 -3.55 -7.08
N LEU A 143 1.15 -3.84 -8.22
CA LEU A 143 0.92 -2.88 -9.31
C LEU A 143 -0.58 -2.69 -9.56
N HIS A 144 -1.10 -1.49 -9.36
CA HIS A 144 -2.40 -1.14 -9.95
C HIS A 144 -2.26 -0.98 -11.45
N SER A 145 -3.25 -1.41 -12.22
CA SER A 145 -3.25 -1.33 -13.68
C SER A 145 -4.62 -0.93 -14.21
N ASN A 146 -4.66 0.05 -15.13
CA ASN A 146 -5.89 0.44 -15.81
C ASN A 146 -5.60 1.06 -17.18
N PRO A 147 -5.92 0.39 -18.30
CA PRO A 147 -5.59 0.91 -19.63
C PRO A 147 -6.40 2.13 -20.05
N LYS A 148 -7.49 2.44 -19.34
CA LYS A 148 -8.42 3.54 -19.65
C LYS A 148 -8.03 4.87 -19.00
N LEU A 149 -7.03 4.89 -18.12
CA LEU A 149 -6.60 6.08 -17.41
C LEU A 149 -5.33 6.69 -18.04
N PRO A 150 -5.06 7.99 -17.81
CA PRO A 150 -3.78 8.61 -18.16
C PRO A 150 -2.61 7.99 -17.39
N GLU A 151 -2.74 7.85 -16.07
CA GLU A 151 -1.88 6.98 -15.27
C GLU A 151 -2.34 5.52 -15.44
N LYS A 152 -1.65 4.79 -16.31
CA LYS A 152 -2.02 3.41 -16.65
C LYS A 152 -1.54 2.38 -15.63
N GLY A 153 -0.54 2.73 -14.83
CA GLY A 153 -0.05 1.87 -13.76
C GLY A 153 0.45 2.66 -12.53
N PHE A 154 0.31 2.05 -11.36
CA PHE A 154 0.86 2.56 -10.10
C PHE A 154 1.49 1.44 -9.28
N LEU A 155 2.82 1.39 -9.25
CA LEU A 155 3.59 0.39 -8.53
C LEU A 155 3.94 0.93 -7.14
N SER A 156 3.54 0.22 -6.09
CA SER A 156 3.88 0.54 -4.71
C SER A 156 4.90 -0.48 -4.19
N VAL A 157 6.03 0.00 -3.66
CA VAL A 157 7.16 -0.84 -3.23
C VAL A 157 7.55 -0.51 -1.80
N PHE A 158 7.65 -1.52 -0.94
CA PHE A 158 8.01 -1.40 0.47
C PHE A 158 9.30 -2.15 0.78
N ASN A 159 10.12 -1.60 1.66
CA ASN A 159 11.30 -2.25 2.21
C ASN A 159 11.16 -2.36 3.74
N PRO A 160 10.88 -3.55 4.30
CA PRO A 160 10.77 -3.74 5.74
C PRO A 160 12.12 -3.86 6.46
N THR A 161 13.24 -3.93 5.73
CA THR A 161 14.56 -4.22 6.30
C THR A 161 15.25 -2.96 6.83
N PRO A 162 16.20 -3.08 7.78
CA PRO A 162 16.94 -1.94 8.31
C PRO A 162 18.05 -1.44 7.36
N LYS A 163 18.10 -1.91 6.11
CA LYS A 163 19.10 -1.51 5.11
C LYS A 163 18.41 -1.09 3.83
N SER A 164 19.03 -0.19 3.09
CA SER A 164 18.60 0.11 1.73
C SER A 164 18.68 -1.15 0.87
N ILE A 165 17.68 -1.37 0.02
CA ILE A 165 17.69 -2.44 -0.98
C ILE A 165 17.66 -1.78 -2.36
N THR A 166 18.57 -2.23 -3.24
CA THR A 166 18.56 -1.91 -4.65
C THR A 166 18.49 -3.21 -5.43
N GLU A 167 17.47 -3.36 -6.27
CA GLU A 167 17.30 -4.50 -7.16
C GLU A 167 16.66 -4.07 -8.48
N VAL A 168 16.93 -4.81 -9.54
CA VAL A 168 16.20 -4.66 -10.80
C VAL A 168 15.04 -5.63 -10.75
N ILE A 169 13.81 -5.12 -10.92
CA ILE A 169 12.61 -5.95 -10.98
C ILE A 169 12.10 -6.02 -12.42
N GLU A 170 11.58 -7.18 -12.79
CA GLU A 170 10.79 -7.32 -14.01
C GLU A 170 9.36 -6.84 -13.70
N LEU A 171 8.96 -5.73 -14.32
CA LEU A 171 7.64 -5.12 -14.11
C LEU A 171 6.73 -5.46 -15.30
N PRO A 172 5.71 -6.32 -15.12
CA PRO A 172 4.79 -6.66 -16.19
C PRO A 172 3.81 -5.51 -16.43
N LEU A 173 3.74 -5.03 -17.67
CA LEU A 173 2.89 -3.91 -18.08
C LEU A 173 1.80 -4.31 -19.07
N TYR A 174 1.66 -5.59 -19.41
CA TYR A 174 0.65 -6.07 -20.36
C TYR A 174 -0.76 -5.50 -20.13
N TYR A 175 -1.26 -5.53 -18.89
CA TYR A 175 -2.60 -5.05 -18.55
C TYR A 175 -2.75 -3.52 -18.51
N THR A 176 -1.65 -2.77 -18.68
CA THR A 176 -1.71 -1.30 -18.82
C THR A 176 -2.14 -0.87 -20.22
N GLY A 177 -2.15 -1.81 -21.18
CA GLY A 177 -2.48 -1.56 -22.58
C GLY A 177 -1.41 -0.77 -23.34
N LEU A 178 -0.21 -0.61 -22.78
CA LEU A 178 0.95 -0.08 -23.48
C LEU A 178 1.55 -1.16 -24.39
N THR A 179 2.03 -0.75 -25.57
CA THR A 179 2.54 -1.68 -26.59
C THR A 179 4.03 -1.59 -26.83
N ASP A 180 4.55 -0.37 -26.99
CA ASP A 180 5.93 -0.16 -27.47
C ASP A 180 6.84 0.43 -26.38
N THR A 181 6.35 1.47 -25.71
CA THR A 181 7.09 2.18 -24.67
C THR A 181 6.21 2.53 -23.48
N ALA A 182 6.83 2.66 -22.31
CA ALA A 182 6.23 3.14 -21.08
C ALA A 182 7.04 4.32 -20.53
N GLU A 183 6.35 5.38 -20.11
CA GLU A 183 6.97 6.46 -19.33
C GLU A 183 6.80 6.17 -17.85
N ILE A 184 7.92 5.98 -17.14
CA ILE A 184 7.90 5.60 -15.73
C ILE A 184 8.59 6.67 -14.91
N SER A 185 7.86 7.26 -13.96
CA SER A 185 8.40 8.22 -13.00
C SER A 185 8.41 7.64 -11.59
N GLN A 186 9.54 7.73 -10.90
CA GLN A 186 9.60 7.46 -9.46
C GLN A 186 9.07 8.67 -8.69
N ARG A 187 7.98 8.49 -7.93
CA ARG A 187 7.30 9.60 -7.23
C ARG A 187 6.97 10.75 -8.20
N ASP A 188 7.38 11.96 -7.86
CA ASP A 188 7.19 13.18 -8.65
C ASP A 188 8.45 13.57 -9.44
N ASN A 189 9.41 12.65 -9.60
CA ASN A 189 10.62 12.88 -10.38
C ASN A 189 10.31 12.86 -11.90
N LEU A 190 11.29 13.26 -12.71
CA LEU A 190 11.22 13.15 -14.16
C LEU A 190 10.98 11.69 -14.58
N SER A 191 10.12 11.51 -15.59
CA SER A 191 9.89 10.20 -16.19
C SER A 191 11.09 9.77 -17.03
N THR A 192 11.31 8.45 -17.07
CA THR A 192 12.23 7.81 -18.00
C THR A 192 11.42 6.90 -18.91
N THR A 193 11.74 6.92 -20.21
CA THR A 193 11.08 6.05 -21.19
C THR A 193 11.76 4.69 -21.23
N TYR A 194 10.96 3.64 -21.07
CA TYR A 194 11.37 2.25 -21.20
C TYR A 194 10.73 1.65 -22.44
N ARG A 195 11.47 0.80 -23.16
CA ARG A 195 10.90 0.00 -24.24
C ARG A 195 10.39 -1.31 -23.64
N LEU A 196 9.16 -1.68 -23.99
CA LEU A 196 8.60 -2.96 -23.58
C LEU A 196 9.26 -4.08 -24.39
N ASP A 197 9.55 -5.20 -23.72
CA ASP A 197 9.93 -6.42 -24.40
C ASP A 197 8.72 -7.13 -25.02
N ARG A 198 8.92 -8.35 -25.54
CA ARG A 198 7.85 -9.12 -26.21
C ARG A 198 6.81 -9.67 -25.24
N ASP A 199 7.14 -9.75 -23.96
CA ASP A 199 6.24 -10.18 -22.89
C ASP A 199 5.56 -8.96 -22.23
N TYR A 200 5.78 -7.76 -22.79
CA TYR A 200 5.28 -6.49 -22.29
C TYR A 200 5.80 -6.16 -20.88
N CYS A 201 7.04 -6.57 -20.59
CA CYS A 201 7.75 -6.29 -19.37
C CYS A 201 8.79 -5.17 -19.57
N VAL A 202 9.21 -4.58 -18.44
CA VAL A 202 10.36 -3.66 -18.36
C VAL A 202 11.25 -4.04 -17.19
N GLU A 203 12.56 -3.98 -17.38
CA GLU A 203 13.54 -4.08 -16.29
C GLU A 203 13.62 -2.72 -15.57
N LEU A 204 13.04 -2.63 -14.38
CA LEU A 204 12.98 -1.41 -13.59
C LEU A 204 13.98 -1.47 -12.43
N PRO A 205 15.03 -0.62 -12.41
CA PRO A 205 15.88 -0.48 -11.23
C PRO A 205 15.12 0.22 -10.11
N VAL A 206 15.03 -0.45 -8.95
CA VAL A 206 14.31 0.05 -7.77
C VAL A 206 15.26 0.15 -6.60
N THR A 207 15.35 1.34 -6.01
CA THR A 207 16.07 1.57 -4.75
C THR A 207 15.10 2.06 -3.68
N VAL A 208 15.02 1.34 -2.56
CA VAL A 208 14.14 1.67 -1.44
C VAL A 208 14.97 1.75 -0.15
N PRO A 209 15.01 2.91 0.52
CA PRO A 209 15.71 3.05 1.81
C PRO A 209 15.22 2.07 2.88
N ALA A 210 16.00 1.93 3.94
CA ALA A 210 15.63 1.12 5.11
C ALA A 210 14.26 1.53 5.66
N THR A 211 13.44 0.54 6.05
CA THR A 211 12.13 0.73 6.70
C THR A 211 11.30 1.82 6.04
N SER A 212 11.14 1.75 4.72
CA SER A 212 10.51 2.81 3.93
C SER A 212 9.75 2.25 2.73
N TYR A 213 9.24 3.15 1.90
CA TYR A 213 8.52 2.80 0.68
C TYR A 213 8.80 3.82 -0.42
N THR A 214 8.48 3.44 -1.65
CA THR A 214 8.43 4.33 -2.80
C THR A 214 7.30 3.89 -3.72
N TRP A 215 6.96 4.72 -4.68
CA TRP A 215 6.03 4.36 -5.74
C TRP A 215 6.55 4.82 -7.10
N PHE A 216 6.03 4.17 -8.14
CA PHE A 216 6.27 4.53 -9.52
C PHE A 216 4.93 4.69 -10.24
N VAL A 217 4.87 5.67 -11.13
CA VAL A 217 3.70 5.94 -11.96
C VAL A 217 4.07 5.62 -13.40
N VAL A 218 3.23 4.82 -14.07
CA VAL A 218 3.40 4.39 -15.45
C VAL A 218 2.38 5.10 -16.32
N ARG A 219 2.83 5.66 -17.44
CA ARG A 219 2.00 6.32 -18.46
C ARG A 219 2.31 5.78 -19.85
#